data_AF-T0RJ58-F1
#
_entry.id   AF-T0RJ58-F1
#
_cell.length_a   1.000
_cell.length_b   1.000
_cell.length_c   1.000
_cell.angle_alpha   90.00
_cell.angle_beta   90.00
_cell.angle_gamma   90.00
#
_symmetry.space_group_name_H-M   'P 1'
#
loop_
_entity.id
_entity.type
_entity.pdbx_description
1 polymer ?
#
loop_
_entity_poly.entity_id
_entity_poly.type
_entity_poly.pdbx_seq_one_letter_code
_entity_poly.pdbx_strand_id
1 'polypeptide(L)'
;MRKFLILFISLAFMTEAFAQGQSNGLFSVNREQFLGKILKESLEKYHYRKLEVNDDLSKKAFGKFIEKIDYSKQFLLQSDVDRLAKYQSQMDDQMKKGKYPVLDLAIEIMNKRIQQAEDFRKKYFKSKFDFTKNEYAEVDRKKRTFAKSEKELEEIWRKTFKQS
;
A
#
# COMPACT_ATOMS: atom_id res chain seq x y z
N MET A 1 -9.55 38.08 -38.46
CA MET A 1 -9.56 38.29 -36.99
C MET A 1 -10.00 37.06 -36.19
N ARG A 2 -11.16 36.41 -36.48
CA ARG A 2 -11.62 35.20 -35.76
C ARG A 2 -10.64 34.00 -35.75
N LYS A 3 -9.90 33.75 -36.84
CA LYS A 3 -8.93 32.64 -36.92
C LYS A 3 -7.67 32.85 -36.06
N PHE A 4 -7.21 34.09 -35.90
CA PHE A 4 -6.08 34.45 -35.03
C PHE A 4 -6.47 34.38 -33.54
N LEU A 5 -7.72 34.72 -33.21
CA LEU A 5 -8.24 34.63 -31.85
C LEU A 5 -8.34 33.18 -31.35
N ILE A 6 -8.75 32.24 -32.23
CA ILE A 6 -8.85 30.81 -31.90
C ILE A 6 -7.45 30.20 -31.68
N LEU A 7 -6.44 30.59 -32.47
CA LEU A 7 -5.06 30.14 -32.34
C LEU A 7 -4.39 30.62 -31.03
N PHE A 8 -4.73 31.84 -30.59
CA PHE A 8 -4.28 32.37 -29.30
C PHE A 8 -4.92 31.64 -28.11
N ILE A 9 -6.22 31.32 -28.19
CA ILE A 9 -6.94 30.60 -27.13
C ILE A 9 -6.44 29.14 -27.03
N SER A 10 -6.15 28.48 -28.15
CA SER A 10 -5.59 27.12 -28.14
C SER A 10 -4.16 27.07 -27.58
N LEU A 11 -3.36 28.12 -27.80
CA LEU A 11 -2.00 28.20 -27.29
C LEU A 11 -1.98 28.45 -25.78
N ALA A 12 -2.91 29.24 -25.25
CA ALA A 12 -3.09 29.47 -23.81
C ALA A 12 -3.51 28.18 -23.08
N PHE A 13 -4.42 27.38 -23.66
CA PHE A 13 -4.83 26.09 -23.09
C PHE A 13 -3.70 25.05 -23.07
N MET A 14 -2.80 25.06 -24.06
CA MET A 14 -1.63 24.17 -24.08
C MET A 14 -0.62 24.53 -22.98
N THR A 15 -0.44 25.83 -22.66
CA THR A 15 0.48 26.26 -21.60
C THR A 15 -0.02 25.90 -20.19
N GLU A 16 -1.32 25.96 -19.95
CA GLU A 16 -1.91 25.59 -18.65
C GLU A 16 -1.83 24.08 -18.39
N ALA A 17 -2.10 23.26 -19.40
CA ALA A 17 -1.98 21.80 -19.31
C ALA A 17 -0.53 21.34 -19.07
N PHE A 18 0.44 22.03 -19.68
CA PHE A 18 1.87 21.73 -19.47
C PHE A 18 2.35 22.19 -18.08
N ALA A 19 1.88 23.33 -17.59
CA ALA A 19 2.21 23.85 -16.26
C ALA A 19 1.63 22.98 -15.12
N GLN A 20 0.40 22.48 -15.26
CA GLN A 20 -0.19 21.54 -14.29
C GLN A 20 0.49 20.16 -14.31
N GLY A 21 0.94 19.69 -15.48
CA GLY A 21 1.68 18.44 -15.61
C GLY A 21 3.09 18.50 -14.99
N GLN A 22 3.74 19.67 -15.04
CA GLN A 22 5.12 19.85 -14.55
C GLN A 22 5.19 20.23 -13.05
N SER A 23 4.22 20.99 -12.54
CA SER A 23 4.21 21.44 -11.14
C SER A 23 4.02 20.27 -10.16
N ASN A 24 3.23 19.27 -10.49
CA ASN A 24 3.00 18.13 -9.62
C ASN A 24 4.20 17.17 -9.54
N GLY A 25 5.01 17.07 -10.59
CA GLY A 25 6.16 16.15 -10.65
C GLY A 25 7.46 16.72 -10.07
N LEU A 26 7.74 18.02 -10.27
CA LEU A 26 9.01 18.63 -9.85
C LEU A 26 8.97 19.11 -8.39
N PHE A 27 7.83 19.63 -7.92
CA PHE A 27 7.68 20.09 -6.53
C PHE A 27 7.42 18.95 -5.54
N SER A 28 6.85 17.83 -5.98
CA SER A 28 6.62 16.66 -5.12
C SER A 28 7.93 15.99 -4.69
N VAL A 29 8.86 15.74 -5.64
CA VAL A 29 10.17 15.13 -5.31
C VAL A 29 10.95 16.00 -4.33
N ASN A 30 10.98 17.32 -4.51
CA ASN A 30 11.65 18.25 -3.60
C ASN A 30 11.00 18.27 -2.20
N ARG A 31 9.66 18.23 -2.13
CA ARG A 31 8.93 18.18 -0.86
C ARG A 31 9.18 16.87 -0.11
N GLU A 32 9.05 15.73 -0.77
CA GLU A 32 9.20 14.42 -0.13
C GLU A 32 10.64 14.20 0.36
N GLN A 33 11.65 14.61 -0.42
CA GLN A 33 13.05 14.58 0.03
C GLN A 33 13.28 15.50 1.25
N PHE A 34 12.69 16.69 1.24
CA PHE A 34 12.77 17.62 2.36
C PHE A 34 12.13 17.04 3.64
N LEU A 35 10.94 16.44 3.51
CA LEU A 35 10.28 15.73 4.61
C LEU A 35 11.14 14.57 5.11
N GLY A 36 11.70 13.76 4.21
CA GLY A 36 12.61 12.67 4.56
C GLY A 36 13.84 13.15 5.33
N LYS A 37 14.41 14.30 4.96
CA LYS A 37 15.51 14.94 5.70
C LYS A 37 15.09 15.37 7.11
N ILE A 38 13.93 16.03 7.25
CA ILE A 38 13.39 16.44 8.56
C ILE A 38 13.16 15.21 9.45
N LEU A 39 12.53 14.16 8.90
CA LEU A 39 12.28 12.93 9.63
C LEU A 39 13.58 12.24 10.07
N LYS A 40 14.59 12.20 9.19
CA LYS A 40 15.91 11.69 9.53
C LYS A 40 16.55 12.46 10.69
N GLU A 41 16.59 13.78 10.59
CA GLU A 41 17.14 14.63 11.66
C GLU A 41 16.35 14.49 12.96
N SER A 42 15.02 14.41 12.88
CA SER A 42 14.13 14.14 14.03
C SER A 42 14.51 12.85 14.74
N LEU A 43 14.66 11.75 14.01
CA LEU A 43 14.95 10.42 14.57
C LEU A 43 16.36 10.30 15.13
N GLU A 44 17.36 10.88 14.46
CA GLU A 44 18.76 10.74 14.84
C GLU A 44 19.17 11.73 15.94
N LYS A 45 18.71 12.99 15.87
CA LYS A 45 19.19 14.07 16.76
C LYS A 45 18.23 14.37 17.90
N TYR A 46 16.93 14.38 17.62
CA TYR A 46 15.92 14.92 18.55
C TYR A 46 15.14 13.84 19.28
N HIS A 47 14.99 12.64 18.70
CA HIS A 47 14.31 11.54 19.35
C HIS A 47 15.13 11.04 20.54
N TYR A 48 14.48 10.81 21.69
CA TYR A 48 15.15 10.42 22.94
C TYR A 48 16.05 9.17 22.78
N ARG A 49 15.60 8.19 22.00
CA ARG A 49 16.36 6.96 21.71
C ARG A 49 17.50 7.13 20.69
N LYS A 50 17.61 8.29 20.02
CA LYS A 50 18.57 8.60 18.95
C LYS A 50 18.73 7.45 17.95
N LEU A 51 17.68 7.21 17.18
CA LEU A 51 17.62 6.08 16.26
C LEU A 51 18.40 6.41 14.98
N GLU A 52 19.36 5.56 14.62
CA GLU A 52 20.03 5.66 13.32
C GLU A 52 19.09 5.27 12.20
N VAL A 53 19.04 6.10 11.15
CA VAL A 53 18.18 5.86 9.98
C VAL A 53 18.97 5.07 8.94
N ASN A 54 18.91 3.75 9.08
CA ASN A 54 19.66 2.75 8.31
C ASN A 54 18.82 1.49 8.00
N ASP A 55 19.43 0.49 7.35
CA ASP A 55 18.83 -0.79 6.98
C ASP A 55 18.18 -1.55 8.15
N ASP A 56 18.70 -1.44 9.36
CA ASP A 56 18.14 -2.13 10.52
C ASP A 56 16.88 -1.44 11.06
N LEU A 57 16.83 -0.11 10.99
CA LEU A 57 15.58 0.61 11.21
C LEU A 57 14.58 0.30 10.10
N SER A 58 15.03 0.20 8.85
CA SER A 58 14.20 -0.19 7.70
C SER A 58 13.52 -1.54 7.90
N LYS A 59 14.24 -2.57 8.38
CA LYS A 59 13.64 -3.90 8.66
C LYS A 59 12.53 -3.83 9.71
N LYS A 60 12.72 -3.02 10.75
CA LYS A 60 11.69 -2.78 11.80
C LYS A 60 10.50 -2.03 11.24
N ALA A 61 10.76 -0.99 10.44
CA ALA A 61 9.74 -0.22 9.76
C ALA A 61 8.94 -1.10 8.79
N PHE A 62 9.60 -2.01 8.07
CA PHE A 62 8.96 -2.97 7.17
C PHE A 62 7.99 -3.90 7.92
N GLY A 63 8.41 -4.45 9.06
CA GLY A 63 7.52 -5.25 9.90
C GLY A 63 6.26 -4.47 10.32
N LYS A 64 6.43 -3.21 10.74
CA LYS A 64 5.31 -2.32 11.09
C LYS A 64 4.47 -1.92 9.89
N PHE A 65 5.07 -1.79 8.72
CA PHE A 65 4.39 -1.50 7.48
C PHE A 65 3.45 -2.64 7.08
N ILE A 66 3.94 -3.89 7.06
CA ILE A 66 3.13 -5.07 6.79
C ILE A 66 2.00 -5.21 7.82
N GLU A 67 2.31 -5.01 9.10
CA GLU A 67 1.29 -5.01 10.17
C GLU A 67 0.23 -3.93 9.96
N LYS A 68 0.61 -2.74 9.49
CA LYS A 68 -0.32 -1.63 9.26
C LYS A 68 -1.25 -1.87 8.07
N ILE A 69 -0.74 -2.47 6.99
CA ILE A 69 -1.56 -2.70 5.78
C ILE A 69 -2.47 -3.92 5.90
N ASP A 70 -2.08 -4.97 6.64
CA ASP A 70 -2.91 -6.15 6.86
C ASP A 70 -2.64 -6.82 8.22
N TYR A 71 -3.02 -6.13 9.30
CA TYR A 71 -2.93 -6.67 10.66
C TYR A 71 -3.69 -8.00 10.82
N SER A 72 -4.81 -8.15 10.10
CA SER A 72 -5.67 -9.34 10.15
C SER A 72 -5.13 -10.54 9.39
N LYS A 73 -4.09 -10.36 8.57
CA LYS A 73 -3.59 -11.35 7.60
C LYS A 73 -4.70 -11.95 6.74
N GLN A 74 -5.63 -11.10 6.31
CA GLN A 74 -6.87 -11.49 5.64
C GLN A 74 -6.85 -11.15 4.14
N PHE A 75 -5.95 -10.27 3.71
CA PHE A 75 -5.87 -9.81 2.33
C PHE A 75 -4.63 -10.33 1.62
N LEU A 76 -3.46 -10.24 2.26
CA LEU A 76 -2.19 -10.58 1.62
C LEU A 76 -1.97 -12.09 1.54
N LEU A 77 -1.42 -12.54 0.41
CA LEU A 77 -0.74 -13.83 0.35
C LEU A 77 0.68 -13.73 0.90
N GLN A 78 1.24 -14.88 1.31
CA GLN A 78 2.66 -14.96 1.65
C GLN A 78 3.55 -14.47 0.50
N SER A 79 3.21 -14.82 -0.74
CA SER A 79 3.95 -14.37 -1.92
C SER A 79 3.89 -12.85 -2.14
N ASP A 80 2.84 -12.16 -1.69
CA ASP A 80 2.75 -10.71 -1.73
C ASP A 80 3.70 -10.08 -0.71
N VAL A 81 3.74 -10.64 0.50
CA VAL A 81 4.68 -10.24 1.55
C VAL A 81 6.11 -10.45 1.09
N ASP A 82 6.40 -11.57 0.44
CA ASP A 82 7.74 -11.87 -0.09
C ASP A 82 8.15 -10.90 -1.21
N ARG A 83 7.20 -10.48 -2.06
CA ARG A 83 7.44 -9.43 -3.07
C ARG A 83 7.77 -8.09 -2.41
N LEU A 84 7.03 -7.71 -1.37
CA LEU A 84 7.26 -6.48 -0.61
C LEU A 84 8.58 -6.53 0.18
N ALA A 85 8.97 -7.72 0.67
CA ALA A 85 10.19 -7.93 1.46
C ALA A 85 11.48 -7.63 0.68
N LYS A 86 11.42 -7.53 -0.65
CA LYS A 86 12.53 -6.99 -1.47
C LYS A 86 12.97 -5.59 -1.06
N TYR A 87 12.07 -4.81 -0.44
CA TYR A 87 12.32 -3.46 0.04
C TYR A 87 12.62 -3.38 1.54
N GLN A 88 12.70 -4.50 2.25
CA GLN A 88 12.75 -4.52 3.73
C GLN A 88 13.93 -3.75 4.34
N SER A 89 15.05 -3.62 3.62
CA SER A 89 16.22 -2.85 4.06
C SER A 89 16.34 -1.48 3.40
N GLN A 90 15.39 -1.08 2.55
CA GLN A 90 15.52 0.09 1.67
C GLN A 90 14.56 1.23 2.00
N MET A 91 13.75 1.10 3.07
CA MET A 91 12.72 2.09 3.39
C MET A 91 13.31 3.45 3.80
N ASP A 92 14.44 3.46 4.50
CA ASP A 92 15.19 4.66 4.85
C ASP A 92 15.73 5.37 3.61
N ASP A 93 16.25 4.60 2.67
CA ASP A 93 16.74 5.07 1.37
C ASP A 93 15.61 5.68 0.54
N GLN A 94 14.45 5.01 0.48
CA GLN A 94 13.25 5.49 -0.19
C GLN A 94 12.75 6.79 0.41
N MET A 95 12.73 6.88 1.75
CA MET A 95 12.40 8.11 2.48
C MET A 95 13.36 9.25 2.17
N LYS A 96 14.68 9.01 2.20
CA LYS A 96 15.71 10.01 1.87
C LYS A 96 15.58 10.49 0.42
N LYS A 97 15.29 9.58 -0.50
CA LYS A 97 15.13 9.86 -1.94
C LYS A 97 13.76 10.48 -2.28
N GLY A 98 12.80 10.46 -1.36
CA GLY A 98 11.43 10.93 -1.57
C GLY A 98 10.66 10.11 -2.60
N LYS A 99 11.04 8.84 -2.80
CA LYS A 99 10.42 7.91 -3.77
C LYS A 99 10.13 6.60 -3.08
N TYR A 100 8.90 6.12 -3.17
CA TYR A 100 8.41 5.03 -2.33
C TYR A 100 7.88 3.84 -3.14
N PRO A 101 8.71 3.14 -3.94
CA PRO A 101 8.28 1.98 -4.71
C PRO A 101 7.67 0.85 -3.85
N VAL A 102 8.00 0.76 -2.56
CA VAL A 102 7.34 -0.18 -1.63
C VAL A 102 5.85 0.16 -1.45
N LEU A 103 5.50 1.45 -1.42
CA LEU A 103 4.12 1.91 -1.29
C LEU A 103 3.36 1.70 -2.59
N ASP A 104 3.99 2.01 -3.73
CA ASP A 104 3.38 1.80 -5.05
C ASP A 104 3.00 0.32 -5.24
N LEU A 105 3.94 -0.59 -4.93
CA LEU A 105 3.70 -2.03 -5.00
C LEU A 105 2.63 -2.49 -4.00
N ALA A 106 2.63 -1.96 -2.78
CA ALA A 106 1.63 -2.34 -1.79
C ALA A 106 0.23 -1.87 -2.18
N ILE A 107 0.09 -0.69 -2.77
CA ILE A 107 -1.19 -0.17 -3.29
C ILE A 107 -1.69 -1.06 -4.42
N GLU A 108 -0.83 -1.42 -5.38
CA GLU A 108 -1.17 -2.36 -6.46
C GLU A 108 -1.70 -3.68 -5.91
N ILE A 109 -0.96 -4.29 -4.98
CA ILE A 109 -1.32 -5.57 -4.35
C ILE A 109 -2.64 -5.44 -3.59
N MET A 110 -2.79 -4.42 -2.74
CA MET A 110 -3.98 -4.26 -1.90
C MET A 110 -5.23 -4.01 -2.75
N ASN A 111 -5.14 -3.21 -3.80
CA ASN A 111 -6.26 -3.00 -4.73
C ASN A 111 -6.70 -4.33 -5.37
N LYS A 112 -5.74 -5.16 -5.80
CA LYS A 112 -6.04 -6.51 -6.31
C LYS A 112 -6.73 -7.38 -5.26
N ARG A 113 -6.22 -7.43 -4.02
CA ARG A 113 -6.75 -8.29 -2.96
C ARG A 113 -8.12 -7.84 -2.45
N ILE A 114 -8.36 -6.53 -2.37
CA ILE A 114 -9.67 -5.97 -2.04
C ILE A 114 -10.69 -6.34 -3.12
N GLN A 115 -10.33 -6.20 -4.40
CA GLN A 115 -11.21 -6.60 -5.49
C GLN A 115 -11.54 -8.11 -5.45
N GLN A 116 -10.54 -8.96 -5.18
CA GLN A 116 -10.76 -10.40 -5.01
C GLN A 116 -11.71 -10.71 -3.85
N ALA A 117 -11.57 -10.03 -2.71
CA ALA A 117 -12.47 -10.19 -1.58
C ALA A 117 -13.92 -9.80 -1.93
N GLU A 118 -14.11 -8.72 -2.68
CA GLU A 118 -15.42 -8.32 -3.18
C GLU A 118 -16.03 -9.35 -4.14
N ASP A 119 -15.21 -9.98 -4.99
CA ASP A 119 -15.68 -11.02 -5.90
C ASP A 119 -16.06 -12.30 -5.16
N PHE A 120 -15.29 -12.68 -4.13
CA PHE A 120 -15.66 -13.78 -3.22
C PHE A 120 -16.98 -13.48 -2.51
N ARG A 121 -17.15 -12.25 -2.01
CA ARG A 121 -18.41 -11.82 -1.38
C ARG A 121 -19.59 -12.01 -2.33
N LYS A 122 -19.51 -11.48 -3.55
CA LYS A 122 -20.55 -11.64 -4.57
C LYS A 122 -20.82 -13.11 -4.92
N LYS A 123 -19.80 -13.96 -4.91
CA LYS A 123 -19.93 -15.40 -5.17
C LYS A 123 -20.69 -16.11 -4.03
N TYR A 124 -20.25 -15.95 -2.79
CA TYR A 124 -20.77 -16.74 -1.66
C TYR A 124 -22.14 -16.27 -1.17
N PHE A 125 -22.43 -14.97 -1.21
CA PHE A 125 -23.73 -14.43 -0.78
C PHE A 125 -24.88 -14.71 -1.77
N LYS A 126 -24.60 -15.31 -2.95
CA LYS A 126 -25.64 -15.87 -3.84
C LYS A 126 -26.21 -17.19 -3.33
N SER A 127 -25.56 -17.83 -2.36
CA SER A 127 -25.92 -19.13 -1.81
C SER A 127 -26.08 -19.07 -0.31
N LYS A 128 -26.83 -20.03 0.27
CA LYS A 128 -26.92 -20.16 1.72
C LYS A 128 -25.65 -20.83 2.26
N PHE A 129 -25.17 -20.34 3.41
CA PHE A 129 -24.10 -21.01 4.14
C PHE A 129 -24.65 -22.24 4.87
N ASP A 130 -23.88 -23.33 4.88
CA ASP A 130 -24.19 -24.55 5.63
C ASP A 130 -23.65 -24.43 7.06
N PHE A 131 -24.54 -24.26 8.03
CA PHE A 131 -24.21 -24.13 9.45
C PHE A 131 -24.16 -25.48 10.21
N THR A 132 -24.39 -26.61 9.52
CA THR A 132 -24.31 -27.94 10.13
C THR A 132 -22.88 -28.49 10.17
N LYS A 133 -21.97 -27.91 9.38
CA LYS A 133 -20.55 -28.31 9.34
C LYS A 133 -19.80 -27.86 10.59
N ASN A 134 -19.01 -28.77 11.16
CA ASN A 134 -18.04 -28.45 12.21
C ASN A 134 -16.79 -27.81 11.59
N GLU A 135 -16.67 -26.49 11.69
CA GLU A 135 -15.59 -25.71 11.09
C GLU A 135 -14.98 -24.75 12.14
N TYR A 136 -13.68 -24.53 12.05
CA TYR A 136 -12.95 -23.61 12.92
C TYR A 136 -12.44 -22.37 12.15
N ALA A 137 -12.54 -21.21 12.80
CA ALA A 137 -11.95 -19.95 12.36
C ALA A 137 -11.17 -19.31 13.52
N GLU A 138 -9.89 -19.02 13.30
CA GLU A 138 -9.06 -18.29 14.27
C GLU A 138 -9.44 -16.80 14.23
N VAL A 139 -9.92 -16.25 15.34
CA VAL A 139 -10.30 -14.84 15.47
C VAL A 139 -9.13 -13.97 15.94
N ASP A 140 -8.13 -14.57 16.61
CA ASP A 140 -6.91 -13.89 17.02
C ASP A 140 -5.99 -13.68 15.82
N ARG A 141 -5.97 -12.44 15.34
CA ARG A 141 -5.15 -11.97 14.21
C ARG A 141 -3.65 -12.25 14.40
N LYS A 142 -3.17 -12.30 15.66
CA LYS A 142 -1.76 -12.59 15.95
C LYS A 142 -1.40 -14.04 15.69
N LYS A 143 -2.35 -14.97 15.87
CA LYS A 143 -2.16 -16.42 15.63
C LYS A 143 -2.33 -16.82 14.17
N ARG A 144 -2.94 -15.96 13.34
CA ARG A 144 -3.07 -16.20 11.90
C ARG A 144 -1.72 -16.13 11.18
N THR A 145 -1.63 -16.84 10.07
CA THR A 145 -0.54 -16.73 9.07
C THR A 145 -1.11 -16.18 7.76
N PHE A 146 -0.25 -15.62 6.90
CA PHE A 146 -0.69 -15.19 5.57
C PHE A 146 -1.03 -16.41 4.72
N ALA A 147 -2.09 -16.31 3.91
CA ALA A 147 -2.51 -17.39 3.03
C ALA A 147 -1.40 -17.74 2.02
N LYS A 148 -1.17 -19.03 1.78
CA LYS A 148 -0.14 -19.52 0.86
C LYS A 148 -0.62 -19.57 -0.59
N SER A 149 -1.93 -19.48 -0.81
CA SER A 149 -2.55 -19.56 -2.13
C SER A 149 -3.87 -18.78 -2.20
N GLU A 150 -4.33 -18.48 -3.41
CA GLU A 150 -5.64 -17.83 -3.61
C GLU A 150 -6.80 -18.70 -3.12
N LYS A 151 -6.69 -20.03 -3.21
CA LYS A 151 -7.70 -20.96 -2.67
C LYS A 151 -7.79 -20.88 -1.15
N GLU A 152 -6.65 -20.77 -0.46
CA GLU A 152 -6.63 -20.60 0.99
C GLU A 152 -7.18 -19.23 1.39
N LEU A 153 -6.85 -18.18 0.64
CA LEU A 153 -7.39 -16.85 0.85
C LEU A 153 -8.92 -16.82 0.68
N GLU A 154 -9.44 -17.46 -0.38
CA GLU A 154 -10.88 -17.61 -0.61
C GLU A 154 -11.56 -18.34 0.55
N GLU A 155 -10.95 -19.40 1.09
CA GLU A 155 -11.48 -20.15 2.22
C GLU A 155 -11.51 -19.31 3.51
N ILE A 156 -10.48 -18.49 3.76
CA ILE A 156 -10.47 -17.53 4.87
C ILE A 156 -11.64 -16.54 4.73
N TRP A 157 -11.86 -16.00 3.53
CA TRP A 157 -12.98 -15.08 3.27
C TRP A 157 -14.33 -15.77 3.40
N ARG A 158 -14.50 -16.99 2.87
CA ARG A 158 -15.73 -17.78 3.01
C ARG A 158 -16.10 -17.97 4.48
N LYS A 159 -15.14 -18.37 5.32
CA LYS A 159 -15.35 -18.51 6.76
C LYS A 159 -15.68 -17.18 7.43
N THR A 160 -15.00 -16.11 7.01
CA THR A 160 -15.25 -14.74 7.51
C THR A 160 -16.67 -14.27 7.19
N PHE A 161 -17.18 -14.57 5.98
CA PHE A 161 -18.55 -14.25 5.61
C PHE A 161 -19.58 -15.09 6.37
N LYS A 162 -19.31 -16.38 6.57
CA LYS A 162 -20.22 -17.28 7.30
C LYS A 162 -20.42 -16.88 8.77
N GLN A 163 -19.40 -16.29 9.41
CA GLN A 163 -19.46 -15.85 10.81
C GLN A 163 -19.99 -14.42 11.01
N SER A 164 -20.22 -13.66 9.92
CA SER A 164 -20.69 -12.27 9.96
C SER A 164 -22.22 -12.22 9.92
#